data_AF-A0A2N2L3M2-F1
#
_entry.id   AF-A0A2N2L3M2-F1
#
_cell.length_a   1.000
_cell.length_b   1.000
_cell.length_c   1.000
_cell.angle_alpha   90.00
_cell.angle_beta   90.00
_cell.angle_gamma   90.00
#
_symmetry.space_group_name_H-M   'P 1'
#
loop_
_entity.id
_entity.type
_entity.pdbx_description
1 polymer ?
#
loop_
_entity_poly.entity_id
_entity_poly.type
_entity_poly.pdbx_seq_one_letter_code
_entity_poly.pdbx_strand_id
1 'polypeptide(L)'
;MPELKVGKNIDIIFENEINKSNAHYLKALVYDYESKNIIISQTSPALTRNFINRKIVVTFLANVEKRVLRFGFSARLIDLLNNYQISSNNVVEALVLKQYDSPEQVDFRMHFRVRPPSQSNISLDKSNVDAGKKQKLIAYVEGQKIGEYSLEKESIMIGRSPLCDIRFNDNKVS
;
A
#
# COMPACT_ATOMS: atom_id res chain seq x y z
N MET A 1 11.66 20.24 -3.94
CA MET A 1 10.71 19.16 -3.62
C MET A 1 11.12 17.89 -4.35
N PRO A 2 10.91 16.69 -3.78
CA PRO A 2 11.22 15.46 -4.47
C PRO A 2 10.26 15.22 -5.64
N GLU A 3 10.82 14.86 -6.78
CA GLU A 3 10.07 14.52 -7.99
C GLU A 3 9.82 13.01 -8.08
N LEU A 4 8.75 12.65 -8.80
CA LEU A 4 8.48 11.26 -9.17
C LEU A 4 9.57 10.76 -10.12
N LYS A 5 9.97 9.49 -9.97
CA LYS A 5 11.01 8.86 -10.81
C LYS A 5 10.49 7.58 -11.42
N VAL A 6 11.01 7.23 -12.59
CA VAL A 6 10.83 5.91 -13.21
C VAL A 6 11.29 4.81 -12.26
N GLY A 7 10.58 3.67 -12.26
CA GLY A 7 10.82 2.54 -11.38
C GLY A 7 10.32 2.74 -9.94
N LYS A 8 9.61 3.83 -9.63
CA LYS A 8 9.01 4.03 -8.31
C LYS A 8 7.66 3.34 -8.19
N ASN A 9 7.45 2.68 -7.05
CA ASN A 9 6.12 2.24 -6.64
C ASN A 9 5.29 3.45 -6.22
N ILE A 10 4.04 3.47 -6.65
CA ILE A 10 3.05 4.47 -6.31
C ILE A 10 1.79 3.81 -5.77
N ASP A 11 1.06 4.55 -4.94
CA ASP A 11 -0.32 4.25 -4.58
C ASP A 11 -1.24 5.27 -5.29
N ILE A 12 -2.36 4.81 -5.83
CA ILE A 12 -3.38 5.60 -6.51
C ILE A 12 -4.68 5.48 -5.75
N ILE A 13 -5.34 6.61 -5.54
CA ILE A 13 -6.62 6.70 -4.84
C ILE A 13 -7.54 7.54 -5.70
N PHE A 14 -8.81 7.15 -5.84
CA PHE A 14 -9.77 8.04 -6.49
C PHE A 14 -10.07 9.24 -5.60
N GLU A 15 -10.09 10.44 -6.18
CA GLU A 15 -10.28 11.68 -5.41
C GLU A 15 -11.59 11.67 -4.60
N ASN A 16 -12.65 11.07 -5.14
CA ASN A 16 -13.94 10.92 -4.47
C ASN A 16 -13.98 9.85 -3.36
N GLU A 17 -12.87 9.16 -3.13
CA GLU A 17 -12.72 8.12 -2.10
C GLU A 17 -11.76 8.52 -0.98
N ILE A 18 -10.98 9.60 -1.14
CA ILE A 18 -9.86 9.94 -0.24
C ILE A 18 -10.25 10.11 1.24
N ASN A 19 -11.46 10.59 1.50
CA ASN A 19 -11.99 10.83 2.84
C ASN A 19 -12.86 9.68 3.37
N LYS A 20 -12.94 8.56 2.64
CA LYS A 20 -13.74 7.41 3.05
C LYS A 20 -12.89 6.44 3.86
N SER A 21 -13.49 5.84 4.88
CA SER A 21 -12.82 4.82 5.70
C SER A 21 -12.43 3.56 4.92
N ASN A 22 -13.10 3.30 3.81
CA ASN A 22 -12.86 2.19 2.90
C ASN A 22 -12.26 2.65 1.55
N ALA A 23 -11.45 3.72 1.56
CA ALA A 23 -10.77 4.19 0.36
C ALA A 23 -9.91 3.07 -0.27
N HIS A 24 -10.04 2.86 -1.57
CA HIS A 24 -9.25 1.85 -2.27
C HIS A 24 -7.90 2.42 -2.69
N TYR A 25 -6.83 1.83 -2.16
CA TYR A 25 -5.46 2.16 -2.53
C TYR A 25 -4.98 1.15 -3.58
N LEU A 26 -4.77 1.63 -4.80
CA LEU A 26 -4.35 0.83 -5.93
C LEU A 26 -2.84 0.99 -6.14
N LYS A 27 -2.11 -0.12 -6.16
CA LYS A 27 -0.65 -0.09 -6.32
C LYS A 27 -0.26 -0.16 -7.79
N ALA A 28 0.76 0.59 -8.18
CA ALA A 28 1.36 0.53 -9.51
C ALA A 28 2.85 0.88 -9.50
N LEU A 29 3.53 0.60 -10.60
CA LEU A 29 4.93 0.95 -10.86
C LEU A 29 5.01 2.00 -11.96
N VAL A 30 5.85 3.03 -11.80
CA VAL A 30 6.09 4.03 -12.85
C VAL A 30 7.02 3.45 -13.92
N TYR A 31 6.53 3.36 -15.16
CA TYR A 31 7.33 2.99 -16.32
C TYR A 31 7.99 4.20 -16.97
N ASP A 32 7.26 5.31 -17.07
CA ASP A 32 7.74 6.51 -17.74
C ASP A 32 7.15 7.78 -17.11
N TYR A 33 7.88 8.87 -17.21
CA TYR A 33 7.47 10.18 -16.72
C TYR A 33 8.11 11.31 -17.53
N GLU A 34 7.31 11.98 -18.36
CA GLU A 34 7.75 13.09 -19.20
C GLU A 34 6.64 14.14 -19.33
N SER A 35 6.98 15.42 -19.16
CA SER A 35 6.05 16.55 -19.41
C SER A 35 4.68 16.41 -18.72
N LYS A 36 4.67 15.96 -17.46
CA LYS A 36 3.47 15.68 -16.65
C LYS A 36 2.59 14.53 -17.18
N ASN A 37 3.04 13.79 -18.20
CA ASN A 37 2.45 12.53 -18.61
C ASN A 37 3.20 11.42 -17.89
N ILE A 38 2.46 10.52 -17.27
CA ILE A 38 3.01 9.41 -16.50
C ILE A 38 2.47 8.12 -17.10
N ILE A 39 3.35 7.18 -17.42
CA ILE A 39 2.98 5.83 -17.80
C ILE A 39 3.26 4.91 -16.62
N ILE A 40 2.26 4.15 -16.21
CA ILE A 40 2.36 3.22 -15.10
C ILE A 40 1.92 1.81 -15.49
N SER A 41 2.34 0.82 -14.71
CA SER A 41 1.79 -0.52 -14.79
C SER A 41 0.28 -0.52 -14.56
N GLN A 42 -0.40 -1.55 -15.06
CA GLN A 42 -1.72 -1.91 -14.58
C GLN A 42 -1.74 -2.01 -13.05
N THR A 43 -2.85 -1.63 -12.43
CA THR A 43 -3.01 -1.62 -10.98
C THR A 43 -3.45 -2.97 -10.44
N SER A 44 -3.38 -3.13 -9.11
CA SER A 44 -4.02 -4.24 -8.40
C SER A 44 -4.99 -3.71 -7.33
N PRO A 45 -6.32 -3.91 -7.47
CA PRO A 45 -7.02 -4.51 -8.62
C PRO A 45 -6.86 -3.74 -9.95
N ALA A 46 -7.02 -4.43 -11.08
CA ALA A 46 -6.85 -3.84 -12.42
C ALA A 46 -7.92 -2.80 -12.74
N LEU A 47 -7.51 -1.66 -13.29
CA LEU A 47 -8.40 -0.64 -13.80
C LEU A 47 -8.75 -0.93 -15.26
N THR A 48 -10.04 -0.84 -15.55
CA THR A 48 -10.60 -0.98 -16.90
C THR A 48 -10.82 0.39 -17.54
N ARG A 49 -11.19 0.40 -18.83
CA ARG A 49 -11.51 1.63 -19.57
C ARG A 49 -12.65 2.46 -18.93
N ASN A 50 -13.51 1.85 -18.12
CA ASN A 50 -14.60 2.54 -17.42
C ASN A 50 -14.11 3.59 -16.40
N PHE A 51 -12.83 3.54 -16.02
CA PHE A 51 -12.22 4.50 -15.10
C PHE A 51 -11.53 5.67 -15.81
N ILE A 52 -11.47 5.67 -17.14
CA ILE A 52 -10.89 6.78 -17.91
C ILE A 52 -11.63 8.09 -17.59
N ASN A 53 -10.89 9.20 -17.62
CA ASN A 53 -11.30 10.56 -17.29
C ASN A 53 -11.62 10.79 -15.78
N ARG A 54 -11.44 9.77 -14.92
CA ARG A 54 -11.57 9.97 -13.47
C ARG A 54 -10.34 10.67 -12.89
N LYS A 55 -10.60 11.57 -11.93
CA LYS A 55 -9.57 12.22 -11.13
C LYS A 55 -9.07 11.29 -10.02
N ILE A 56 -7.77 11.29 -9.84
CA ILE A 56 -7.05 10.45 -8.90
C ILE A 56 -6.00 11.28 -8.16
N VAL A 57 -5.60 10.79 -6.99
CA VAL A 57 -4.42 11.25 -6.28
C VAL A 57 -3.37 10.15 -6.38
N VAL A 58 -2.20 10.53 -6.89
CA VAL A 58 -1.03 9.66 -6.96
C VAL A 58 -0.14 9.96 -5.77
N THR A 59 0.35 8.94 -5.08
CA THR A 59 1.21 9.10 -3.91
C THR A 59 2.45 8.22 -3.99
N PHE A 60 3.57 8.70 -3.45
CA PHE A 60 4.84 7.99 -3.46
C PHE A 60 5.69 8.35 -2.24
N LEU A 61 6.65 7.48 -1.92
CA LEU A 61 7.61 7.72 -0.85
C LEU A 61 8.92 8.30 -1.41
N ALA A 62 9.41 9.35 -0.77
CA ALA A 62 10.67 9.98 -1.10
C ALA A 62 11.53 10.20 0.14
N ASN A 63 12.86 10.12 -0.05
CA ASN A 63 13.83 10.43 0.98
C ASN A 63 14.12 11.94 0.97
N VAL A 64 13.91 12.59 2.11
CA VAL A 64 14.23 14.01 2.32
C VAL A 64 15.03 14.12 3.62
N GLU A 65 16.27 14.63 3.53
CA GLU A 65 17.12 14.97 4.70
C GLU A 65 17.34 13.88 5.77
N LYS A 66 17.12 12.60 5.43
CA LYS A 66 17.15 11.37 6.29
C LYS A 66 15.79 10.82 6.75
N ARG A 67 14.68 11.41 6.31
CA ARG A 67 13.32 10.88 6.57
C ARG A 67 12.68 10.39 5.29
N VAL A 68 11.97 9.28 5.39
CA VAL A 68 11.06 8.80 4.34
C VAL A 68 9.73 9.51 4.54
N LEU A 69 9.38 10.42 3.63
CA LEU A 69 8.13 11.17 3.66
C LEU A 69 7.26 10.76 2.48
N ARG A 70 5.95 10.90 2.65
CA ARG A 70 4.97 10.63 1.58
C ARG A 70 4.63 11.93 0.88
N PHE A 71 4.67 11.89 -0.44
CA PHE A 71 4.29 12.96 -1.32
C PHE A 71 3.14 12.51 -2.21
N GLY A 72 2.35 13.45 -2.71
CA GLY A 72 1.31 13.17 -3.68
C GLY A 72 0.91 14.39 -4.50
N PHE A 73 0.17 14.13 -5.57
CA PHE A 73 -0.35 15.15 -6.48
C PHE A 73 -1.63 14.66 -7.15
N SER A 74 -2.45 15.59 -7.63
CA SER A 74 -3.64 15.27 -8.41
C SER A 74 -3.28 14.94 -9.85
N ALA A 75 -3.95 13.93 -10.39
CA ALA A 75 -3.84 13.52 -11.78
C ALA A 75 -5.19 13.04 -12.31
N ARG A 76 -5.24 12.79 -13.62
CA ARG A 76 -6.37 12.13 -14.28
C ARG A 76 -5.90 10.92 -15.04
N LEU A 77 -6.64 9.81 -14.93
CA LEU A 77 -6.47 8.66 -15.81
C LEU A 77 -6.98 9.03 -17.20
N ILE A 78 -6.10 9.11 -18.20
CA ILE A 78 -6.47 9.58 -19.54
C ILE A 78 -6.57 8.45 -20.56
N ASP A 79 -5.85 7.34 -20.38
CA ASP A 79 -5.92 6.21 -21.30
C ASP A 79 -5.44 4.88 -20.66
N LEU A 80 -5.70 3.79 -21.37
CA LEU A 80 -5.21 2.43 -21.12
C LEU A 80 -4.63 1.89 -22.43
N LEU A 81 -3.32 1.62 -22.41
CA LEU A 81 -2.54 1.06 -23.51
C LEU A 81 -2.43 -0.46 -23.34
N ASN A 82 -2.79 -1.22 -24.37
CA ASN A 82 -2.76 -2.69 -24.32
C ASN A 82 -1.38 -3.29 -24.63
N ASN A 83 -0.51 -2.52 -25.27
CA ASN A 83 0.73 -2.98 -25.88
C ASN A 83 1.88 -1.98 -25.67
N TYR A 84 1.99 -1.43 -24.46
CA TYR A 84 3.07 -0.51 -24.12
C TYR A 84 4.41 -1.27 -24.07
N GLN A 85 5.38 -0.81 -24.86
CA GLN A 85 6.67 -1.45 -24.99
C GLN A 85 7.61 -1.00 -23.86
N ILE A 86 7.89 -1.90 -22.91
CA ILE A 86 8.83 -1.64 -21.80
C ILE A 86 10.27 -2.04 -22.13
N SER A 87 10.45 -2.93 -23.12
CA SER A 87 11.76 -3.32 -23.66
C SER A 87 11.57 -3.92 -25.07
N SER A 88 12.65 -4.13 -25.82
CA SER A 88 12.60 -4.60 -27.21
C SER A 88 11.72 -5.83 -27.44
N ASN A 89 11.62 -6.74 -26.45
CA ASN A 89 10.86 -7.99 -26.58
C ASN A 89 9.68 -8.11 -25.60
N ASN A 90 9.36 -7.07 -24.81
CA ASN A 90 8.27 -7.15 -23.83
C ASN A 90 7.30 -5.99 -23.99
N VAL A 91 6.03 -6.34 -24.19
CA VAL A 91 4.89 -5.43 -24.18
C VAL A 91 3.98 -5.77 -23.01
N VAL A 92 3.39 -4.76 -22.40
CA VAL A 92 2.51 -4.89 -21.24
C VAL A 92 1.32 -3.95 -21.35
N GLU A 93 0.28 -4.22 -20.55
CA GLU A 93 -0.78 -3.26 -20.31
C GLU A 93 -0.26 -2.12 -19.42
N ALA A 94 -0.61 -0.88 -19.78
CA ALA A 94 -0.18 0.30 -19.05
C ALA A 94 -1.29 1.35 -18.98
N LEU A 95 -1.30 2.13 -17.91
CA LEU A 95 -2.22 3.24 -17.73
C LEU A 95 -1.48 4.55 -17.98
N VAL A 96 -2.17 5.50 -18.61
CA VAL A 96 -1.65 6.83 -18.90
C VAL A 96 -2.30 7.83 -17.97
N LEU A 97 -1.50 8.57 -17.22
CA LEU A 97 -1.97 9.60 -16.30
C LEU A 97 -1.49 10.98 -16.75
N LYS A 98 -2.34 11.99 -16.57
CA LYS A 98 -1.96 13.40 -16.70
C LYS A 98 -1.93 14.07 -15.34
N GLN A 99 -0.74 14.49 -14.91
CA GLN A 99 -0.55 15.25 -13.67
C GLN A 99 -0.98 16.71 -13.85
N TYR A 100 -1.67 17.24 -12.83
CA TYR A 100 -2.10 18.63 -12.79
C TYR A 100 -1.18 19.49 -11.92
N ASP A 101 -0.87 18.99 -10.73
CA ASP A 101 -0.25 19.79 -9.67
C ASP A 101 1.16 19.29 -9.37
N SER A 102 2.00 20.12 -8.76
CA SER A 102 3.32 19.69 -8.27
C SER A 102 3.17 18.74 -7.08
N PRO A 103 4.09 17.78 -6.87
CA PRO A 103 4.05 16.88 -5.71
C PRO A 103 4.17 17.66 -4.40
N GLU A 104 3.22 17.48 -3.49
CA GLU A 104 3.21 18.06 -2.14
C GLU A 104 3.31 16.98 -1.06
N GLN A 105 3.81 17.33 0.11
CA GLN A 105 3.85 16.40 1.24
C GLN A 105 2.42 16.12 1.72
N VAL A 106 2.08 14.85 1.91
CA VAL A 106 0.72 14.42 2.27
C VAL A 106 0.76 13.39 3.39
N ASP A 107 -0.23 13.45 4.29
CA ASP A 107 -0.45 12.43 5.32
C ASP A 107 -1.88 11.90 5.25
N PHE A 108 -2.03 10.69 4.71
CA PHE A 108 -3.32 9.97 4.61
C PHE A 108 -3.53 8.97 5.75
N ARG A 109 -2.71 9.02 6.81
CA ARG A 109 -2.85 8.08 7.93
C ARG A 109 -4.08 8.43 8.75
N MET A 110 -5.12 7.62 8.60
CA MET A 110 -6.32 7.72 9.43
C MET A 110 -6.11 7.20 10.86
N HIS A 111 -5.01 6.47 11.10
CA HIS A 111 -4.70 5.90 12.40
C HIS A 111 -3.23 6.09 12.77
N PHE A 112 -2.99 6.29 14.06
CA PHE A 112 -1.65 6.34 14.61
C PHE A 112 -1.00 4.96 14.56
N ARG A 113 0.28 4.93 14.17
CA ARG A 113 1.12 3.73 14.27
C ARG A 113 1.85 3.76 15.59
N VAL A 114 1.47 2.88 16.51
CA VAL A 114 2.20 2.68 17.76
C VAL A 114 3.25 1.60 17.52
N ARG A 115 4.52 1.93 17.73
CA ARG A 115 5.58 0.91 17.82
C ARG A 115 5.70 0.52 19.29
N PRO A 116 5.36 -0.71 19.67
CA PRO A 116 5.50 -1.11 21.05
C PRO A 116 6.99 -1.18 21.45
N PRO A 117 7.34 -0.88 22.72
CA PRO A 117 8.70 -1.07 23.23
C PRO A 117 9.17 -2.51 23.06
N SER A 118 10.46 -2.75 22.88
CA SER A 118 11.01 -4.11 22.68
C SER A 118 10.79 -5.05 23.87
N GLN A 119 10.50 -4.52 25.06
CA GLN A 119 10.16 -5.28 26.27
C GLN A 119 8.65 -5.46 26.48
N SER A 120 7.81 -5.06 25.52
CA SER A 120 6.37 -5.26 25.64
C SER A 120 6.06 -6.75 25.58
N ASN A 121 5.31 -7.27 26.55
CA ASN A 121 4.75 -8.62 26.56
C ASN A 121 3.60 -8.71 25.53
N ILE A 122 3.92 -8.52 24.25
CA ILE A 122 2.99 -8.68 23.14
C ILE A 122 3.19 -10.05 22.54
N SER A 123 2.20 -10.91 22.76
CA SER A 123 2.09 -12.19 22.08
C SER A 123 1.00 -12.09 21.02
N LEU A 124 1.26 -12.73 19.88
CA LEU A 124 0.25 -13.01 18.88
C LEU A 124 -0.05 -14.49 18.98
N ASP A 125 -1.25 -14.82 19.47
CA ASP A 125 -1.68 -16.20 19.54
C ASP A 125 -2.59 -16.53 18.35
N LYS A 126 -2.34 -17.70 17.75
CA LYS A 126 -3.18 -18.25 16.70
C LYS A 126 -4.18 -19.18 17.38
N SER A 127 -5.35 -18.67 17.74
CA SER A 127 -6.43 -19.55 18.16
C SER A 127 -7.02 -20.24 16.92
N ASN A 128 -6.80 -21.55 16.80
CA ASN A 128 -7.51 -22.38 15.83
C ASN A 128 -8.99 -22.38 16.22
N VAL A 129 -9.83 -21.86 15.33
CA VAL A 129 -11.27 -22.07 15.41
C VAL A 129 -11.57 -23.25 14.49
N ASP A 130 -12.27 -24.26 15.02
CA ASP A 130 -12.53 -25.56 14.38
C ASP A 130 -12.89 -25.49 12.88
N ALA A 131 -12.53 -26.57 12.18
CA ALA A 131 -12.67 -26.76 10.73
C ALA A 131 -13.97 -26.15 10.17
N GLY A 132 -13.84 -24.98 9.55
CA GLY A 132 -14.94 -24.24 8.93
C GLY A 132 -15.12 -22.79 9.42
N LYS A 133 -14.43 -22.33 10.47
CA LYS A 133 -14.49 -20.94 10.95
C LYS A 133 -13.22 -20.13 10.66
N LYS A 134 -13.42 -18.85 10.37
CA LYS A 134 -12.38 -17.86 10.01
C LYS A 134 -11.29 -17.79 11.09
N GLN A 135 -10.02 -17.79 10.67
CA GLN A 135 -8.88 -17.64 11.57
C GLN A 135 -8.93 -16.26 12.26
N LYS A 136 -8.59 -16.22 13.54
CA LYS A 136 -8.54 -14.99 14.32
C LYS A 136 -7.14 -14.80 14.93
N LEU A 137 -6.70 -13.55 14.96
CA LEU A 137 -5.48 -13.12 15.61
C LEU A 137 -5.88 -12.33 16.85
N ILE A 138 -5.43 -12.77 18.03
CA ILE A 138 -5.71 -12.05 19.28
C ILE A 138 -4.41 -11.41 19.75
N ALA A 139 -4.46 -10.10 20.00
CA ALA A 139 -3.34 -9.33 20.53
C ALA A 139 -3.48 -9.17 22.04
N TYR A 140 -2.40 -9.42 22.76
CA TYR A 140 -2.29 -9.21 24.20
C TYR A 140 -1.22 -8.17 24.51
N VAL A 141 -1.39 -7.41 25.59
CA VAL A 141 -0.36 -6.59 26.24
C VAL A 141 -0.42 -6.90 27.72
N GLU A 142 0.70 -7.30 28.32
CA GLU A 142 0.78 -7.65 29.76
C GLU A 142 -0.24 -8.73 30.19
N GLY A 143 -0.55 -9.67 29.27
CA GLY A 143 -1.55 -10.72 29.51
C GLY A 143 -3.00 -10.26 29.36
N GLN A 144 -3.26 -8.97 29.14
CA GLN A 144 -4.58 -8.45 28.87
C GLN A 144 -4.85 -8.41 27.36
N LYS A 145 -6.00 -8.96 26.94
CA LYS A 145 -6.44 -8.91 25.54
C LYS A 145 -6.71 -7.46 25.14
N ILE A 146 -5.99 -6.96 24.15
CA ILE A 146 -6.13 -5.58 23.62
C ILE A 146 -6.85 -5.53 22.27
N GLY A 147 -7.00 -6.66 21.58
CA GLY A 147 -7.67 -6.68 20.29
C GLY A 147 -7.88 -8.09 19.75
N GLU A 148 -8.88 -8.24 18.89
CA GLU A 148 -9.17 -9.46 18.13
C GLU A 148 -9.37 -9.07 16.67
N TYR A 149 -8.65 -9.72 15.76
CA TYR A 149 -8.62 -9.39 14.35
C TYR A 149 -8.95 -10.64 13.53
N SER A 150 -9.98 -10.56 12.69
CA SER A 150 -10.31 -11.64 11.75
C SER A 150 -9.33 -11.63 10.58
N LEU A 151 -8.69 -12.74 10.30
CA LEU A 151 -7.81 -12.91 9.13
C LEU A 151 -8.68 -13.21 7.90
N GLU A 152 -9.25 -12.17 7.29
CA GLU A 152 -9.90 -12.27 5.98
C GLU A 152 -9.01 -11.68 4.90
N LYS A 153 -8.28 -12.54 4.18
CA LYS A 153 -7.52 -12.28 2.93
C LYS A 153 -6.56 -11.06 2.88
N GLU A 154 -6.51 -10.20 3.89
CA GLU A 154 -5.62 -9.06 3.99
C GLU A 154 -4.42 -9.41 4.85
N SER A 155 -3.25 -9.40 4.21
CA SER A 155 -1.95 -9.57 4.83
C SER A 155 -1.72 -8.51 5.92
N ILE A 156 -1.54 -8.96 7.16
CA ILE A 156 -1.04 -8.12 8.26
C ILE A 156 0.47 -7.93 8.03
N MET A 157 0.87 -6.71 7.62
CA MET A 157 2.28 -6.36 7.43
C MET A 157 2.95 -6.04 8.77
N ILE A 158 3.57 -7.05 9.38
CA ILE A 158 4.50 -6.85 10.50
C ILE A 158 5.90 -6.61 9.90
N GLY A 159 6.42 -5.40 10.04
CA GLY A 159 7.72 -5.03 9.47
C GLY A 159 8.85 -5.88 10.06
N ARG A 160 9.56 -6.64 9.21
CA ARG A 160 10.80 -7.31 9.60
C ARG A 160 11.88 -6.26 9.84
N SER A 161 12.26 -6.08 11.11
CA SER A 161 13.50 -5.41 11.49
C SER A 161 14.49 -6.49 11.92
N PRO A 162 15.77 -6.46 11.50
CA PRO A 162 16.77 -7.48 11.84
C PRO A 162 17.13 -7.54 13.34
N LEU A 163 16.47 -6.74 14.18
CA LEU A 163 16.59 -6.70 15.64
C LEU A 163 15.36 -7.27 16.37
N CYS A 164 14.35 -7.74 15.64
CA CYS A 164 13.12 -8.30 16.19
C CYS A 164 12.87 -9.68 15.55
N ASP A 165 13.51 -10.70 16.10
CA ASP A 165 13.10 -12.09 15.88
C ASP A 165 11.82 -12.34 16.67
N ILE A 166 10.67 -12.20 16.01
CA ILE A 166 9.42 -12.78 16.53
C ILE A 166 9.51 -14.28 16.26
N ARG A 167 9.91 -15.04 17.28
CA ARG A 167 9.89 -16.51 17.23
C ARG A 167 8.47 -16.98 17.45
N PHE A 168 7.94 -17.74 16.48
CA PHE A 168 6.74 -18.54 16.71
C PHE A 168 7.15 -19.66 17.69
N ASN A 169 6.65 -19.62 18.92
CA ASN A 169 6.77 -20.76 19.82
C ASN A 169 5.76 -21.81 19.34
N ASP A 170 6.24 -22.79 18.58
CA ASP A 170 5.55 -24.06 18.38
C ASP A 170 5.66 -24.88 19.68
N ASN A 171 5.04 -24.39 20.76
CA ASN A 171 4.83 -25.23 21.93
C ASN A 171 3.67 -26.18 21.59
N LYS A 172 4.03 -27.35 21.10
CA LYS A 172 3.16 -28.53 21.10
C LYS A 172 2.64 -28.73 22.52
N VAL A 173 1.33 -28.66 22.63
CA VAL A 173 0.56 -29.15 23.77
C VAL A 173 0.90 -30.63 23.98
N SER A 174 1.23 -30.98 25.22
CA SER A 174 1.11 -32.33 25.76
C SER A 174 0.21 -32.27 26.98
#